data_AF-A0AAP8N7W4-F1
#
_entry.id   AF-A0AAP8N7W4-F1
#
_cell.length_a   1.000
_cell.length_b   1.000
_cell.length_c   1.000
_cell.angle_alpha   90.00
_cell.angle_beta   90.00
_cell.angle_gamma   90.00
#
_symmetry.space_group_name_H-M   'P 1'
#
loop_
_entity.id
_entity.type
_entity.pdbx_description
1 polymer ?
#
loop_
_entity_poly.entity_id
_entity_poly.type
_entity_poly.pdbx_seq_one_letter_code
_entity_poly.pdbx_strand_id
1 'polypeptide(L)'
;PLFLGAIIHTLAPKSGEYFGSFTNGLMTGTVPILAVWFFCMGAGINIKATGTVLRKSGTLVITKIAVAWVVAIVASLFIPDGGIQTGFFAGFSVLALIAAMDMTNGGLYASIMQQYGTKEEAGAFVLMSLES
;
A
#
# COMPACT_ATOMS: atom_id res chain seq x y z
N PRO A 1 9.24 -16.79 9.28
CA PRO A 1 7.90 -16.33 9.72
C PRO A 1 6.79 -16.54 8.69
N LEU A 2 6.87 -15.97 7.48
CA LEU A 2 5.83 -16.14 6.43
C LEU A 2 5.62 -17.61 6.02
N PHE A 3 6.71 -18.36 5.83
CA PHE A 3 6.64 -19.79 5.47
C PHE A 3 5.98 -20.65 6.57
N LEU A 4 6.32 -20.39 7.85
CA LEU A 4 5.69 -21.05 8.99
C LEU A 4 4.20 -20.69 9.11
N GLY A 5 3.85 -19.42 8.89
CA GLY A 5 2.46 -18.97 8.84
C GLY A 5 1.66 -19.67 7.73
N ALA A 6 2.26 -19.81 6.54
CA ALA A 6 1.64 -20.55 5.44
C ALA A 6 1.39 -22.02 5.79
N ILE A 7 2.38 -22.71 6.39
CA ILE A 7 2.22 -24.10 6.83
C ILE A 7 1.08 -24.24 7.86
N ILE A 8 1.03 -23.36 8.86
CA ILE A 8 -0.03 -23.38 9.88
C ILE A 8 -1.40 -23.12 9.25
N HIS A 9 -1.48 -22.17 8.30
CA HIS A 9 -2.71 -21.87 7.58
C HIS A 9 -3.15 -23.05 6.67
N THR A 10 -2.22 -23.84 6.14
CA THR A 10 -2.52 -25.04 5.34
C THR A 10 -2.95 -26.23 6.22
N LEU A 11 -2.27 -26.48 7.34
CA LEU A 11 -2.49 -27.68 8.17
C LEU A 11 -3.58 -27.48 9.25
N ALA A 12 -3.81 -26.25 9.68
CA ALA A 12 -4.77 -25.92 10.75
C ALA A 12 -5.53 -24.61 10.43
N PRO A 13 -6.39 -24.58 9.40
CA PRO A 13 -7.05 -23.34 8.94
C PRO A 13 -7.95 -22.68 10.00
N LYS A 14 -8.46 -23.43 10.98
CA LYS A 14 -9.30 -22.90 12.09
C LYS A 14 -8.51 -22.36 13.29
N SER A 15 -7.18 -22.41 13.23
CA SER A 15 -6.34 -21.96 14.35
C SER A 15 -6.50 -20.47 14.63
N GLY A 16 -6.67 -19.62 13.61
CA GLY A 16 -6.98 -18.20 13.79
C GLY A 16 -8.27 -17.97 14.59
N GLU A 17 -9.37 -18.58 14.14
CA GLU A 17 -10.68 -18.47 14.81
C GLU A 17 -10.66 -19.00 16.26
N TYR A 18 -9.90 -20.07 16.51
CA TYR A 18 -9.74 -20.65 17.85
C TYR A 18 -9.11 -19.68 18.85
N PHE A 19 -8.06 -18.95 18.44
CA PHE A 19 -7.39 -18.00 19.32
C PHE A 19 -8.08 -16.63 19.38
N GLY A 20 -8.84 -16.26 18.35
CA GLY A 20 -9.64 -15.03 18.32
C GLY A 20 -8.81 -13.73 18.41
N SER A 21 -9.51 -12.60 18.41
CA SER A 21 -8.97 -11.26 18.70
C SER A 21 -7.68 -10.94 17.92
N PHE A 22 -6.66 -10.39 18.59
CA PHE A 22 -5.37 -10.01 18.03
C PHE A 22 -4.64 -11.18 17.36
N THR A 23 -4.65 -12.37 17.98
CA THR A 23 -4.00 -13.56 17.44
C THR A 23 -4.66 -14.02 16.15
N ASN A 24 -5.99 -13.99 16.07
CA ASN A 24 -6.71 -14.26 14.82
C ASN A 24 -6.34 -13.23 13.74
N GLY A 25 -6.31 -11.94 14.10
CA GLY A 25 -5.92 -10.88 13.18
C GLY A 25 -4.50 -11.03 12.65
N LEU A 26 -3.56 -11.55 13.46
CA LEU A 26 -2.19 -11.87 13.03
C LEU A 26 -2.10 -13.10 12.12
N MET A 27 -2.99 -14.08 12.31
CA MET A 27 -2.99 -15.33 11.55
C MET A 27 -3.75 -15.22 10.22
N THR A 28 -4.74 -14.33 10.15
CA THR A 28 -5.60 -14.13 8.96
C THR A 28 -5.19 -12.94 8.10
N GLY A 29 -4.34 -12.04 8.62
CA GLY A 29 -3.90 -10.87 7.88
C GLY A 29 -2.66 -10.21 8.48
N THR A 30 -2.18 -9.18 7.78
CA THR A 30 -0.99 -8.40 8.19
C THR A 30 -1.35 -7.08 8.86
N VAL A 31 -2.64 -6.73 8.89
CA VAL A 31 -3.15 -5.44 9.39
C VAL A 31 -2.69 -5.13 10.82
N PRO A 32 -2.73 -6.07 11.81
CA PRO A 32 -2.32 -5.74 13.17
C PRO A 32 -0.83 -5.44 13.29
N ILE A 33 0.02 -6.18 12.56
CA ILE A 33 1.47 -5.94 12.51
C ILE A 33 1.75 -4.57 11.89
N LEU A 34 1.11 -4.26 10.76
CA LEU A 34 1.27 -2.97 10.09
C LEU A 34 0.77 -1.82 10.97
N ALA A 35 -0.34 -2.01 11.70
CA ALA A 35 -0.88 -1.00 12.61
C ALA A 35 0.08 -0.66 13.75
N VAL A 36 0.62 -1.67 14.45
CA VAL A 36 1.61 -1.45 15.51
C VAL A 36 2.87 -0.80 14.95
N TRP A 37 3.31 -1.23 13.77
CA TRP A 37 4.49 -0.68 13.12
C TRP A 37 4.32 0.78 12.72
N PHE A 38 3.19 1.15 12.10
CA PHE A 38 2.87 2.55 11.79
C PHE A 38 2.71 3.39 13.06
N PHE A 39 2.14 2.85 14.13
CA PHE A 39 2.04 3.52 15.42
C PHE A 39 3.42 3.83 16.01
N CYS A 40 4.31 2.83 16.08
CA CYS A 40 5.67 3.02 16.58
C CYS A 40 6.48 3.99 15.71
N MET A 41 6.29 3.93 14.39
CA MET A 41 6.92 4.86 13.46
C MET A 41 6.43 6.29 13.68
N GLY A 42 5.11 6.49 13.79
CA GLY A 42 4.50 7.79 14.06
C GLY A 42 4.92 8.39 15.39
N ALA A 43 5.01 7.57 16.44
CA ALA A 43 5.50 7.98 17.76
C ALA A 43 6.98 8.43 17.75
N GLY A 44 7.77 7.97 16.78
CA GLY A 44 9.18 8.33 16.62
C GLY A 44 9.42 9.61 15.79
N ILE A 45 8.38 10.20 15.17
CA ILE A 45 8.52 11.41 14.35
C ILE A 45 8.67 12.63 15.24
N ASN A 46 9.74 13.40 15.02
CA ASN A 46 9.95 14.66 15.72
C ASN A 46 8.99 15.74 15.17
N ILE A 47 8.26 16.43 16.05
CA ILE A 47 7.30 17.49 15.68
C ILE A 47 7.96 18.61 14.86
N LYS A 48 9.26 18.87 15.07
CA LYS A 48 10.01 19.86 14.27
C LYS A 48 10.23 19.40 12.81
N ALA A 49 10.23 18.10 12.57
CA ALA A 49 10.38 17.51 11.24
C ALA A 49 9.04 17.37 10.48
N THR A 50 7.89 17.58 11.14
CA THR A 50 6.55 17.45 10.55
C THR A 50 6.39 18.26 9.26
N GLY A 51 6.92 19.47 9.19
CA GLY A 51 6.87 20.29 7.96
C GLY A 51 7.64 19.67 6.80
N THR A 52 8.82 19.11 7.07
CA THR A 52 9.63 18.41 6.06
C THR A 52 8.94 17.11 5.61
N VAL A 53 8.37 16.36 6.56
CA VAL A 53 7.59 15.14 6.28
C VAL A 53 6.39 15.48 5.38
N LEU A 54 5.63 16.53 5.71
CA LEU A 54 4.46 16.98 4.94
C LEU A 54 4.83 17.43 3.53
N ARG A 55 5.97 18.11 3.37
CA ARG A 55 6.43 18.57 2.05
C ARG A 55 6.88 17.39 1.18
N LYS A 56 7.61 16.43 1.74
CA LYS A 56 8.04 15.22 1.02
C LYS A 56 6.84 14.34 0.66
N SER A 57 5.95 14.10 1.62
CA SER A 57 4.73 13.31 1.42
C SER A 57 3.78 13.95 0.41
N GLY A 58 3.59 15.27 0.48
CA GLY A 58 2.80 16.02 -0.49
C GLY A 58 3.37 15.94 -1.90
N THR A 59 4.69 16.00 -2.04
CA THR A 59 5.35 15.85 -3.36
C THR A 59 5.10 14.46 -3.94
N LEU A 60 5.14 13.41 -3.11
CA LEU A 60 4.85 12.03 -3.53
C LEU A 60 3.39 11.88 -3.99
N VAL A 61 2.43 12.43 -3.24
CA VAL A 61 1.00 12.37 -3.60
C VAL A 61 0.73 13.12 -4.90
N ILE A 62 1.25 14.34 -5.05
CA ILE A 62 1.08 15.12 -6.29
C ILE A 62 1.68 14.39 -7.48
N THR A 63 2.89 13.83 -7.32
CA THR A 63 3.56 13.09 -8.40
C THR A 63 2.78 11.84 -8.78
N LYS A 64 2.23 11.10 -7.81
CA LYS A 64 1.38 9.91 -8.06
C LYS A 64 0.15 10.28 -8.89
N ILE A 65 -0.63 11.26 -8.43
CA ILE A 65 -1.85 11.70 -9.12
C ILE A 65 -1.52 12.20 -10.53
N ALA A 66 -0.46 12.99 -10.67
CA ALA A 66 -0.04 13.51 -11.98
C ALA A 66 0.36 12.39 -12.94
N VAL A 67 1.13 11.40 -12.47
CA VAL A 67 1.55 10.25 -13.29
C VAL A 67 0.37 9.36 -13.65
N ALA A 68 -0.53 9.09 -12.70
CA ALA A 68 -1.76 8.33 -12.96
C ALA A 68 -2.65 9.02 -14.01
N TRP A 69 -2.79 10.36 -13.94
CA TRP A 69 -3.50 11.15 -14.93
C TRP A 69 -2.88 11.09 -16.32
N VAL A 70 -1.56 11.27 -16.42
CA VAL A 70 -0.86 11.19 -17.71
C VAL A 70 -1.03 9.80 -18.31
N VAL A 71 -0.88 8.76 -17.51
CA VAL A 71 -1.06 7.37 -17.97
C VAL A 71 -2.50 7.10 -18.38
N ALA A 72 -3.49 7.63 -17.65
CA ALA A 72 -4.91 7.53 -18.01
C ALA A 72 -5.20 8.16 -19.37
N ILE A 73 -4.68 9.36 -19.64
CA ILE A 73 -4.86 10.07 -20.90
C ILE A 73 -4.19 9.32 -22.05
N VAL A 74 -2.97 8.81 -21.83
CA VAL A 74 -2.28 8.02 -22.85
C VAL A 74 -3.03 6.72 -23.11
N ALA A 75 -3.49 6.03 -22.06
CA ALA A 75 -4.20 4.76 -22.17
C ALA A 75 -5.56 4.92 -22.86
N SER A 76 -6.29 6.02 -22.63
CA SER A 76 -7.58 6.27 -23.28
C SER A 76 -7.47 6.51 -24.79
N LEU A 77 -6.30 6.84 -25.31
CA LEU A 77 -6.05 6.93 -26.76
C LEU A 77 -5.95 5.55 -27.43
N PHE A 78 -5.60 4.50 -26.68
CA PHE A 78 -5.37 3.15 -27.20
C PHE A 78 -6.42 2.13 -26.76
N ILE A 79 -7.07 2.34 -25.61
CA ILE A 79 -8.04 1.42 -25.02
C ILE A 79 -9.46 1.91 -25.31
N PRO A 80 -10.35 1.08 -25.89
CA PRO A 80 -11.76 1.43 -26.10
C PRO A 80 -12.48 1.80 -24.79
N ASP A 81 -13.52 2.64 -24.87
CA ASP A 81 -14.29 3.10 -23.69
C ASP A 81 -14.87 1.96 -22.84
N GLY A 82 -15.22 0.83 -23.48
CA GLY A 82 -15.71 -0.38 -22.81
C GLY A 82 -14.60 -1.29 -22.26
N GLY A 83 -13.33 -0.92 -22.39
CA GLY A 83 -12.20 -1.82 -22.18
C GLY A 83 -12.11 -2.92 -23.24
N ILE A 84 -11.09 -3.77 -23.12
CA ILE A 84 -10.89 -4.91 -24.00
C ILE A 84 -11.88 -6.01 -23.57
N GLN A 85 -12.80 -6.38 -24.46
CA GLN A 85 -13.90 -7.32 -24.15
C GLN A 85 -13.61 -8.76 -24.60
N THR A 86 -12.61 -8.98 -25.46
CA THR A 86 -12.32 -10.29 -26.05
C THR A 86 -10.83 -10.57 -26.12
N GLY A 87 -10.46 -11.86 -26.16
CA GLY A 87 -9.07 -12.31 -26.23
C GLY A 87 -8.37 -12.37 -24.87
N PHE A 88 -7.04 -12.51 -24.89
CA PHE A 88 -6.21 -12.69 -23.69
C PHE A 88 -6.26 -11.49 -22.73
N PHE A 89 -6.52 -10.28 -23.24
CA PHE A 89 -6.60 -9.05 -22.45
C PHE A 89 -8.04 -8.68 -22.05
N ALA A 90 -8.99 -9.61 -22.13
CA ALA A 90 -10.36 -9.35 -21.72
C ALA A 90 -10.42 -8.86 -20.25
N GLY A 91 -11.11 -7.74 -20.02
CA GLY A 91 -11.19 -7.06 -18.71
C GLY A 91 -10.14 -5.96 -18.51
N PHE A 92 -9.17 -5.80 -19.40
CA PHE A 92 -8.23 -4.68 -19.35
C PHE A 92 -8.91 -3.39 -19.78
N SER A 93 -8.91 -2.39 -18.91
CA SER A 93 -9.55 -1.10 -19.14
C SER A 93 -8.70 0.03 -18.57
N VAL A 94 -8.98 1.26 -19.01
CA VAL A 94 -8.36 2.46 -18.42
C VAL A 94 -8.63 2.53 -16.92
N LEU A 95 -9.83 2.15 -16.47
CA LEU A 95 -10.18 2.09 -15.05
C LEU A 95 -9.35 1.05 -14.29
N ALA A 96 -9.16 -0.15 -14.85
CA ALA A 96 -8.33 -1.19 -14.24
C ALA A 96 -6.87 -0.75 -14.12
N LEU A 97 -6.36 -0.02 -15.12
CA LEU A 97 -5.01 0.54 -15.11
C LEU A 97 -4.84 1.60 -14.03
N ILE A 98 -5.77 2.56 -13.92
CA ILE A 98 -5.74 3.60 -12.89
C ILE A 98 -5.85 2.99 -11.50
N ALA A 99 -6.79 2.06 -11.30
CA ALA A 99 -6.95 1.37 -10.02
C ALA A 99 -5.68 0.62 -9.59
N ALA A 100 -4.95 0.01 -10.53
CA ALA A 100 -3.68 -0.64 -10.25
C ALA A 100 -2.57 0.36 -9.88
N MET A 101 -2.57 1.56 -10.47
CA MET A 101 -1.60 2.63 -10.15
C MET A 101 -1.90 3.32 -8.82
N ASP A 102 -3.17 3.41 -8.44
CA ASP A 102 -3.59 4.05 -7.19
C ASP A 102 -3.36 3.14 -5.98
N MET A 103 -3.20 1.83 -6.17
CA MET A 103 -2.82 0.93 -5.07
C MET A 103 -1.37 1.13 -4.64
N THR A 104 -1.15 1.73 -3.48
CA THR A 104 0.17 1.93 -2.87
C THR A 104 0.37 1.11 -1.60
N ASN A 105 1.52 0.42 -1.48
CA ASN A 105 1.85 -0.37 -0.29
C ASN A 105 2.76 0.40 0.67
N GLY A 106 2.16 0.98 1.71
CA GLY A 106 2.88 1.74 2.74
C GLY A 106 3.84 0.93 3.58
N GLY A 107 3.51 -0.34 3.82
CA GLY A 107 4.38 -1.28 4.53
C GLY A 107 5.70 -1.48 3.80
N LEU A 108 5.62 -1.70 2.49
CA LEU A 108 6.80 -1.86 1.66
C LEU A 108 7.58 -0.55 1.56
N TYR A 109 6.91 0.56 1.25
CA TYR A 109 7.56 1.88 1.15
C TYR A 109 8.35 2.22 2.42
N ALA A 110 7.70 2.17 3.59
CA ALA A 110 8.36 2.61 4.80
C ALA A 110 9.38 1.59 5.35
N SER A 111 9.35 0.32 4.92
CA SER A 111 10.42 -0.65 5.22
C SER A 111 11.67 -0.40 4.37
N ILE A 112 11.50 -0.04 3.09
CA ILE A 112 12.61 0.34 2.21
C ILE A 112 13.20 1.67 2.67
N MET A 113 12.36 2.67 2.99
CA MET A 113 12.84 3.96 3.46
C MET A 113 13.51 3.89 4.84
N GLN A 114 13.15 2.91 5.69
CA GLN A 114 13.91 2.66 6.92
C GLN A 114 15.31 2.07 6.67
N GLN A 115 15.49 1.30 5.59
CA GLN A 115 16.78 0.70 5.26
C GLN A 115 17.68 1.63 4.44
N TYR A 116 17.09 2.40 3.51
CA TYR A 116 17.82 3.15 2.49
C TYR A 116 17.53 4.66 2.48
N GLY A 117 16.53 5.12 3.23
CA GLY A 117 16.12 6.53 3.31
C GLY A 117 16.34 7.11 4.70
N THR A 118 15.74 8.28 4.94
CA THR A 118 15.75 8.92 6.26
C THR A 118 14.50 8.59 7.08
N LYS A 119 14.56 8.80 8.40
CA LYS A 119 13.39 8.59 9.29
C LYS A 119 12.20 9.46 8.88
N GLU A 120 12.45 10.66 8.37
CA GLU A 120 11.43 11.57 7.86
C GLU A 120 10.81 11.07 6.55
N GLU A 121 11.59 10.38 5.71
CA GLU A 121 11.10 9.77 4.47
C GLU A 121 10.28 8.51 4.72
N ALA A 122 10.67 7.70 5.71
CA ALA A 122 9.86 6.58 6.16
C ALA A 122 8.50 7.06 6.72
N GLY A 123 8.49 8.18 7.46
CA GLY A 123 7.28 8.84 7.94
C GLY A 123 6.49 9.61 6.88
N ALA A 124 7.02 9.82 5.68
CA ALA A 124 6.33 10.54 4.61
C ALA A 124 5.15 9.76 4.02
N PHE A 125 4.97 8.47 4.35
CA PHE A 125 3.80 7.72 3.89
C PHE A 125 2.47 8.18 4.51
N VAL A 126 2.50 8.99 5.58
CA VAL A 126 1.29 9.39 6.33
C VAL A 126 0.22 10.07 5.46
N LEU A 127 0.60 10.96 4.53
CA LEU A 127 -0.38 11.56 3.62
C LEU A 127 -0.84 10.59 2.53
N MET A 128 0.01 9.67 2.10
CA MET A 128 -0.34 8.69 1.09
C MET A 128 -1.40 7.70 1.61
N SER A 129 -1.34 7.36 2.91
CA SER A 129 -2.39 6.57 3.59
C SER A 129 -3.76 7.26 3.64
N LEU A 130 -3.86 8.57 3.46
CA LEU A 130 -5.14 9.28 3.45
C LEU A 130 -5.82 9.24 2.08
N GLU A 131 -5.05 8.96 1.03
CA GLU A 131 -5.52 8.93 -0.35
C GLU A 131 -5.80 7.50 -0.85
N SER A 132 -5.18 6.48 -0.24
CA SER A 132 -5.37 5.05 -0.56
C SER A 132 -6.54 4.38 0.15
#